data_AF-A0AAV0WF29-F1
#
_entry.id   AF-A0AAV0WF29-F1
#
_cell.length_a   1.000
_cell.length_b   1.000
_cell.length_c   1.000
_cell.angle_alpha   90.00
_cell.angle_beta   90.00
_cell.angle_gamma   90.00
#
_symmetry.space_group_name_H-M   'P 1'
#
loop_
_entity.id
_entity.type
_entity.pdbx_description
1 polymer ?
#
loop_
_entity_poly.entity_id
_entity_poly.type
_entity_poly.pdbx_seq_one_letter_code
_entity_poly.pdbx_strand_id
1 'polypeptide(L)'
;MVGRKPLVDLLRIINAVLYYKSAVLEENNGVKKIVVVSNTVWSDITNRLGGSISKSALYIFVQQGRHGIHEKLGIGIVNKRLDSENNVQSVEPIVAFGNVIKLP
;
A
#
# COMPACT_ATOMS: atom_id res chain seq x y z
N MET A 1 26.07 9.53 -17.69
CA MET A 1 24.59 9.51 -17.70
C MET A 1 24.12 10.12 -16.40
N VAL A 2 23.79 11.42 -16.38
CA VAL A 2 23.25 12.07 -15.18
C VAL A 2 21.81 11.60 -15.02
N GLY A 3 21.52 10.88 -13.94
CA GLY A 3 20.18 10.36 -13.67
C GLY A 3 19.16 11.49 -13.74
N ARG A 4 18.08 11.29 -14.51
CA ARG A 4 17.00 12.28 -14.59
C ARG A 4 16.47 12.51 -13.18
N LYS A 5 16.51 13.76 -12.72
CA LYS A 5 15.79 14.15 -11.50
C LYS A 5 14.32 13.76 -11.69
N PRO A 6 13.70 13.05 -10.74
CA PRO A 6 12.28 12.74 -10.84
C PRO A 6 11.52 14.05 -11.01
N LEU A 7 10.65 14.10 -12.02
CA LEU A 7 9.88 15.29 -12.38
C LEU A 7 8.98 15.75 -11.22
N VAL A 8 8.66 14.83 -10.30
CA VAL A 8 7.85 15.06 -9.11
C VAL A 8 8.58 14.53 -7.90
N ASP A 9 8.66 15.35 -6.86
CA ASP A 9 9.18 14.93 -5.57
C ASP A 9 8.29 13.85 -4.94
N LEU A 10 8.92 12.79 -4.42
CA LEU A 10 8.23 11.65 -3.83
C LEU A 10 7.33 12.09 -2.67
N LEU A 11 7.83 13.03 -1.85
CA LEU A 11 7.10 13.54 -0.71
C LEU A 11 5.81 14.27 -1.14
N ARG A 12 5.87 14.97 -2.28
CA ARG A 12 4.71 15.62 -2.89
C ARG A 12 3.66 14.60 -3.35
N ILE A 13 4.07 13.46 -3.92
CA ILE A 13 3.15 12.37 -4.30
C ILE A 13 2.47 11.79 -3.07
N ILE A 14 3.24 11.45 -2.04
CA ILE A 14 2.71 10.86 -0.80
C ILE A 14 1.72 11.83 -0.13
N ASN A 15 2.07 13.11 0.00
CA ASN A 15 1.19 14.11 0.58
C ASN A 15 -0.09 14.32 -0.24
N ALA A 16 0.01 14.25 -1.57
CA ALA A 16 -1.16 14.34 -2.43
C ALA A 16 -2.10 13.14 -2.20
N VAL A 17 -1.58 11.92 -2.16
CA VAL A 17 -2.40 10.72 -1.87
C VAL A 17 -3.03 10.78 -0.47
N LEU A 18 -2.26 11.19 0.55
CA LEU A 18 -2.76 11.29 1.93
C LEU A 18 -3.84 12.35 2.10
N TYR A 19 -3.81 13.42 1.32
CA TYR A 19 -4.88 14.40 1.32
C TYR A 19 -6.22 13.81 0.85
N TYR A 20 -6.19 12.87 -0.10
CA TYR A 20 -7.36 12.15 -0.59
C TYR A 20 -7.59 10.82 0.13
N LYS A 21 -7.02 10.62 1.33
CA LYS A 21 -7.04 9.34 2.06
C LYS A 21 -8.44 8.69 2.12
N SER A 22 -9.47 9.46 2.46
CA SER A 22 -10.84 8.93 2.57
C SER A 22 -11.47 8.52 1.25
N ALA A 23 -10.99 9.07 0.12
CA ALA A 23 -11.46 8.73 -1.22
C ALA A 23 -10.60 7.64 -1.89
N VAL A 24 -9.34 7.49 -1.45
CA VAL A 24 -8.41 6.45 -1.91
C VAL A 24 -8.66 5.11 -1.21
N LEU A 25 -9.25 5.14 -0.02
CA LEU A 25 -9.57 3.96 0.77
C LEU A 25 -11.07 3.67 0.74
N GLU A 26 -11.40 2.43 0.42
CA GLU A 26 -12.74 1.88 0.62
C GLU A 26 -12.68 0.90 1.79
N GLU A 27 -13.57 1.08 2.75
CA GLU A 27 -13.73 0.15 3.87
C GLU A 27 -14.90 -0.77 3.61
N ASN A 28 -14.64 -2.08 3.52
CA ASN A 28 -15.67 -3.09 3.32
C ASN A 28 -15.51 -4.16 4.41
N ASN A 29 -16.52 -4.28 5.28
CA ASN A 29 -16.54 -5.21 6.42
C ASN A 29 -15.30 -5.09 7.34
N GLY A 30 -14.89 -3.86 7.65
CA GLY A 30 -13.71 -3.58 8.49
C GLY A 30 -12.36 -3.79 7.79
N VAL A 31 -12.36 -4.20 6.51
CA VAL A 31 -11.16 -4.34 5.69
C VAL A 31 -10.99 -3.11 4.82
N LYS A 32 -9.92 -2.36 5.04
CA LYS A 32 -9.53 -1.22 4.20
C LYS A 32 -8.84 -1.71 2.93
N LYS A 33 -9.35 -1.29 1.77
CA LYS A 33 -8.82 -1.60 0.44
C LYS A 33 -8.55 -0.31 -0.32
N ILE A 34 -7.60 -0.37 -1.25
CA ILE A 34 -7.33 0.74 -2.18
C ILE A 34 -8.39 0.70 -3.27
N VAL A 35 -9.01 1.85 -3.57
CA VAL A 35 -10.01 1.94 -4.64
C VAL A 35 -9.41 1.61 -6.01
N VAL A 36 -10.23 1.02 -6.88
CA VAL A 36 -9.82 0.60 -8.24
C VAL A 36 -9.29 1.77 -9.08
N VAL A 37 -8.40 1.48 -10.04
CA VAL A 37 -7.76 2.48 -10.92
C VAL A 37 -8.75 3.31 -11.75
N SER A 38 -9.98 2.81 -11.96
CA SER A 38 -11.03 3.53 -12.68
C SER A 38 -11.72 4.63 -11.86
N ASN A 39 -11.50 4.66 -10.54
CA ASN A 39 -12.08 5.68 -9.67
C ASN A 39 -11.54 7.08 -10.04
N THR A 40 -12.43 8.08 -10.07
CA THR A 40 -12.10 9.45 -10.46
C THR A 40 -11.08 10.11 -9.52
N VAL A 41 -10.96 9.63 -8.27
CA VAL A 41 -9.99 10.15 -7.29
C VAL A 41 -8.56 10.14 -7.83
N TRP A 42 -8.19 9.16 -8.65
CA TRP A 42 -6.85 9.08 -9.23
C TRP A 42 -6.59 10.18 -10.26
N SER A 43 -7.63 10.58 -11.00
CA SER A 43 -7.58 11.74 -11.89
C SER A 43 -7.47 13.04 -11.08
N ASP A 44 -8.20 13.16 -9.97
CA ASP A 44 -8.14 14.35 -9.10
C ASP A 44 -6.75 14.54 -8.48
N ILE A 45 -6.14 13.46 -7.98
CA ILE A 45 -4.77 13.50 -7.46
C ILE A 45 -3.78 13.84 -8.57
N THR A 46 -3.95 13.26 -9.76
CA THR A 46 -3.11 13.55 -10.93
C THR A 46 -3.19 15.03 -11.32
N ASN A 47 -4.39 15.60 -11.35
CA ASN A 47 -4.63 17.02 -11.65
C ASN A 47 -3.97 17.91 -10.60
N ARG A 48 -4.06 17.55 -9.32
CA ARG A 48 -3.37 18.26 -8.23
C ARG A 48 -1.84 18.21 -8.34
N LEU A 49 -1.30 17.14 -8.90
CA LEU A 49 0.12 17.00 -9.23
C LEU A 49 0.48 17.65 -10.58
N GLY A 50 -0.43 18.38 -11.20
CA GLY A 50 -0.23 19.09 -12.47
C GLY A 50 -0.07 18.16 -13.67
N GLY A 51 -0.65 16.95 -13.62
CA GLY A 51 -0.52 15.97 -14.70
C GLY A 51 0.85 15.30 -14.78
N SER A 52 1.72 15.52 -13.79
CA SER A 52 3.11 15.05 -13.81
C SER A 52 3.27 13.54 -13.59
N ILE A 53 2.21 12.84 -13.17
CA ILE A 53 2.13 11.39 -13.01
C ILE A 53 0.79 10.91 -13.59
N SER A 54 0.76 9.78 -14.29
CA SER A 54 -0.51 9.24 -14.78
C SER A 54 -1.31 8.58 -13.64
N LYS A 55 -2.64 8.56 -13.76
CA LYS A 55 -3.52 7.88 -12.79
C LYS A 55 -3.13 6.42 -12.56
N SER A 56 -2.73 5.70 -13.62
CA SER A 56 -2.32 4.30 -13.53
C SER A 56 -0.98 4.14 -12.81
N ALA A 57 -0.01 5.03 -13.07
CA ALA A 57 1.27 5.00 -12.36
C ALA A 57 1.10 5.33 -10.87
N LEU A 58 0.23 6.28 -10.56
CA LEU A 58 -0.13 6.63 -9.19
C LEU A 58 -0.83 5.47 -8.48
N TYR A 59 -1.80 4.83 -9.13
CA TYR A 59 -2.46 3.63 -8.60
C TYR A 59 -1.46 2.51 -8.30
N ILE A 60 -0.57 2.18 -9.25
CA ILE A 60 0.46 1.15 -9.06
C ILE A 60 1.40 1.53 -7.90
N PHE A 61 1.78 2.80 -7.80
CA PHE A 61 2.62 3.30 -6.71
C PHE A 61 1.99 3.04 -5.34
N VAL A 62 0.69 3.37 -5.19
CA VAL A 62 -0.05 3.14 -3.96
C VAL A 62 -0.26 1.65 -3.71
N GLN A 63 -0.69 0.88 -4.72
CA GLN A 63 -0.96 -0.56 -4.64
C GLN A 63 0.27 -1.38 -4.24
N GLN A 64 1.46 -0.98 -4.70
CA GLN A 64 2.72 -1.64 -4.34
C GLN A 64 3.20 -1.28 -2.93
N GLY A 65 2.55 -0.34 -2.25
CA GLY A 65 2.94 0.08 -0.91
C GLY A 65 4.34 0.72 -0.83
N ARG A 66 4.86 1.24 -1.95
CA ARG A 66 6.23 1.79 -1.97
C ARG A 66 6.36 2.93 -0.97
N HIS A 67 7.54 3.03 -0.36
CA HIS A 67 7.90 4.12 0.57
C HIS A 67 6.95 4.26 1.77
N GLY A 68 6.41 3.15 2.28
CA GLY A 68 5.60 3.11 3.51
C GLY A 68 4.22 3.77 3.37
N ILE A 69 3.70 3.90 2.14
CA ILE A 69 2.41 4.57 1.91
C ILE A 69 1.24 3.80 2.51
N HIS A 70 1.31 2.46 2.59
CA HIS A 70 0.29 1.64 3.26
C HIS A 70 0.18 1.98 4.75
N GLU A 71 1.32 2.12 5.45
CA GLU A 71 1.37 2.48 6.87
C GLU A 71 0.76 3.86 7.09
N LYS A 72 1.11 4.84 6.24
CA LYS A 72 0.56 6.20 6.30
C LYS A 72 -0.95 6.23 5.98
N LEU A 73 -1.41 5.37 5.08
CA LEU A 73 -2.83 5.18 4.78
C LEU A 73 -3.56 4.40 5.88
N GLY A 74 -2.85 3.75 6.80
CA GLY A 74 -3.46 2.89 7.81
C GLY A 74 -4.09 1.64 7.19
N ILE A 75 -3.60 1.21 6.03
CA ILE A 75 -3.83 -0.12 5.50
C ILE A 75 -2.87 -1.00 6.29
N GLY A 76 -3.40 -1.76 7.26
CA GLY A 76 -2.61 -2.79 7.93
C GLY A 76 -1.96 -3.67 6.87
N ILE A 77 -0.67 -4.02 7.06
CA ILE A 77 0.08 -4.88 6.14
C ILE A 77 -0.60 -6.25 6.11
N VAL A 78 -1.65 -6.39 5.31
CA VAL A 78 -2.10 -7.68 4.86
C VAL A 78 -1.03 -8.05 3.85
N ASN A 79 -0.10 -8.89 4.27
CA ASN A 79 0.81 -9.63 3.39
C ASN A 79 -0.03 -10.35 2.33
N LYS A 80 -0.43 -9.63 1.28
CA LYS A 80 -1.09 -10.19 0.11
C LYS A 80 -0.02 -10.33 -0.96
N ARG A 81 0.91 -11.25 -0.69
CA ARG A 81 1.50 -12.06 -1.76
C ARG A 81 0.39 -12.97 -2.27
N LEU A 82 -0.35 -12.50 -3.26
CA LEU A 82 -1.22 -13.28 -4.13
C LEU A 82 -1.14 -12.48 -5.44
N ASP A 83 -0.45 -12.91 -6.51
CA ASP A 83 -0.22 -14.27 -6.99
C ASP A 83 1.08 -14.30 -7.84
N SER A 84 2.00 -15.20 -7.49
CA SER A 84 2.88 -15.84 -8.47
C SER A 84 2.93 -17.29 -8.04
N GLU A 85 2.11 -18.12 -8.69
CA GLU A 85 2.18 -19.56 -8.58
C GLU A 85 3.62 -20.00 -8.80
N ASN A 86 4.22 -20.63 -7.78
CA ASN A 86 5.14 -21.77 -7.84
C ASN A 86 5.88 -21.93 -6.51
N ASN A 87 5.44 -22.96 -5.75
CA ASN A 87 6.28 -23.88 -4.98
C ASN A 87 7.47 -23.31 -4.18
N VAL A 88 7.28 -23.04 -2.88
CA VAL A 88 8.31 -23.36 -1.87
C VAL A 88 7.63 -23.84 -0.59
N GLN A 89 7.98 -25.06 -0.24
CA GLN A 89 7.64 -25.82 0.95
C GLN A 89 8.40 -25.32 2.18
N SER A 90 7.73 -25.30 3.34
CA SER A 90 8.31 -25.23 4.70
C SER A 90 8.99 -23.91 5.08
N VAL A 91 8.84 -23.33 6.26
CA VAL A 91 8.94 -23.94 7.59
C VAL A 91 8.15 -23.10 8.61
N GLU A 92 7.46 -23.80 9.50
CA GLU A 92 6.86 -23.26 10.73
C GLU A 92 7.99 -22.85 11.68
N PRO A 93 7.94 -21.68 12.36
CA PRO A 93 8.77 -21.49 13.54
C PRO A 93 8.15 -22.28 14.70
N ILE A 94 8.66 -23.50 14.91
CA ILE A 94 8.62 -24.16 16.21
C ILE A 94 9.53 -23.34 17.14
N VAL A 95 9.01 -22.91 18.30
CA VAL A 95 9.69 -22.66 19.60
C VAL A 95 8.73 -21.79 20.44
N ALA A 96 8.35 -22.12 21.68
CA ALA A 96 8.45 -23.32 22.49
C ALA A 96 7.40 -23.17 23.61
N PHE A 97 6.80 -24.26 24.03
CA PHE A 97 5.98 -24.34 25.23
C PHE A 97 6.80 -23.98 26.49
N GLY A 98 6.19 -23.22 27.41
CA GLY A 98 6.63 -23.03 28.79
C GLY A 98 6.18 -21.65 29.27
N ASN A 99 5.24 -21.44 30.19
CA ASN A 99 4.68 -22.27 31.24
C ASN A 99 3.27 -21.74 31.57
N VAL A 100 2.23 -22.56 31.43
CA VAL A 100 1.00 -22.41 32.24
C VAL A 100 0.36 -23.79 32.47
N ILE A 101 0.69 -24.45 33.58
CA ILE A 101 -0.21 -25.34 34.36
C ILE A 101 0.33 -25.29 35.82
N LYS A 102 -0.20 -24.43 36.69
CA LYS A 102 -1.32 -24.59 37.65
C LYS A 102 -0.99 -25.43 38.91
N LEU A 103 -0.97 -24.72 40.06
CA LEU A 103 -1.40 -25.00 41.46
C LEU A 103 -1.53 -26.47 41.95
N PRO A 104 -1.30 -26.75 43.25
CA PRO A 104 -2.25 -26.34 44.31
C PRO A 104 -1.85 -25.11 45.11
#